data_AF-A0A2E1MNY2-F1
#
_entry.id   AF-A0A2E1MNY2-F1
#
_cell.length_a   1.000
_cell.length_b   1.000
_cell.length_c   1.000
_cell.angle_alpha   90.00
_cell.angle_beta   90.00
_cell.angle_gamma   90.00
#
_symmetry.space_group_name_H-M   'P 1'
#
loop_
_entity.id
_entity.type
_entity.pdbx_description
1 polymer ?
#
loop_
_entity_poly.entity_id
_entity_poly.type
_entity_poly.pdbx_seq_one_letter_code
_entity_poly.pdbx_strand_id
1 'polypeptide(L)'
;MRNLLIILATFMSFGLVADGHKPSEKPSKDRFANHPNHLMDFKECKEMKDGIGGLLALSDSIWKEIEMNPENEEKWLEVSLVADLAANYSEVYDVFCKDMIAQRMKMRIMDDKKKHKHKKKEE
;
A
#
# COMPACT_ATOMS: atom_id res chain seq x y z
N MET A 1 -25.40 49.91 -9.46
CA MET A 1 -24.26 49.35 -10.21
C MET A 1 -22.91 49.62 -9.55
N ARG A 2 -22.58 50.86 -9.16
CA ARG A 2 -21.26 51.22 -8.57
C ARG A 2 -20.89 50.43 -7.31
N ASN A 3 -21.83 50.23 -6.38
CA ASN A 3 -21.56 49.49 -5.13
C ASN A 3 -21.44 47.98 -5.36
N LEU A 4 -22.06 47.43 -6.41
CA LEU A 4 -22.02 46.00 -6.72
C LEU A 4 -20.65 45.60 -7.30
N LEU A 5 -20.04 46.50 -8.09
CA LEU A 5 -18.70 46.33 -8.63
C LEU A 5 -17.62 46.34 -7.55
N ILE A 6 -17.80 47.15 -6.49
CA ILE A 6 -16.87 47.23 -5.37
C ILE A 6 -16.90 45.92 -4.55
N ILE A 7 -18.09 45.36 -4.33
CA ILE A 7 -18.25 44.09 -3.60
C ILE A 7 -17.62 42.92 -4.38
N LEU A 8 -17.84 42.85 -5.69
CA LEU A 8 -17.22 41.82 -6.55
C LEU A 8 -15.69 41.92 -6.58
N ALA A 9 -15.14 43.13 -6.62
CA ALA A 9 -13.70 43.36 -6.60
C ALA A 9 -13.04 42.92 -5.28
N THR A 10 -13.73 43.11 -4.15
CA THR A 10 -13.24 42.63 -2.83
C THR A 10 -13.26 41.11 -2.70
N PHE A 11 -14.25 40.40 -3.25
CA PHE A 11 -14.28 38.93 -3.17
C PHE A 11 -13.18 38.26 -4.03
N MET A 12 -12.83 38.87 -5.17
CA MET A 12 -11.84 38.31 -6.08
C MET A 12 -10.39 38.42 -5.53
N SER A 13 -10.13 39.36 -4.63
CA SER A 13 -8.81 39.53 -3.98
C SER A 13 -8.58 38.55 -2.82
N PHE A 14 -9.62 38.01 -2.19
CA PHE A 14 -9.48 36.93 -1.20
C PHE A 14 -9.21 35.55 -1.82
N GLY A 15 -9.66 35.33 -3.07
CA GLY A 15 -9.45 34.05 -3.77
C GLY A 15 -7.98 33.77 -4.13
N LEU A 16 -7.16 34.80 -4.31
CA LEU A 16 -5.74 34.67 -4.68
C LEU A 16 -4.80 34.39 -3.50
N VAL A 17 -5.28 34.51 -2.25
CA VAL A 17 -4.47 34.26 -1.03
C VAL A 17 -4.71 32.85 -0.47
N ALA A 18 -5.61 32.06 -1.06
CA ALA A 18 -5.89 30.69 -0.63
C ALA A 18 -4.86 29.66 -1.12
N ASP A 19 -4.02 29.99 -2.11
CA ASP A 19 -3.00 29.05 -2.65
C ASP A 19 -1.65 29.14 -1.90
N GLY A 20 -1.70 29.55 -0.63
CA GLY A 20 -0.57 29.56 0.30
C GLY A 20 -0.35 28.22 0.99
N HIS A 21 -0.59 27.10 0.31
CA HIS A 21 -0.19 25.79 0.83
C HIS A 21 1.34 25.73 0.87
N LYS A 22 1.93 26.06 2.03
CA LYS A 22 3.33 25.76 2.32
C LYS A 22 3.53 24.26 2.04
N PRO A 23 4.31 23.87 1.01
CA PRO A 23 4.58 22.47 0.78
C PRO A 23 5.23 21.96 2.05
N SER A 24 4.64 20.93 2.64
CA SER A 24 5.10 20.43 3.92
C SER A 24 6.59 20.13 3.86
N GLU A 25 7.34 20.70 4.78
CA GLU A 25 8.81 20.64 4.81
C GLU A 25 9.34 19.21 4.99
N LYS A 26 8.48 18.26 5.39
CA LYS A 26 8.84 16.85 5.51
C LYS A 26 8.67 16.12 4.17
N PRO A 27 9.70 15.42 3.66
CA PRO A 27 9.54 14.57 2.49
C PRO A 27 8.39 13.58 2.72
N SER A 28 7.64 13.23 1.67
CA SER A 28 6.50 12.31 1.77
C SER A 28 6.84 11.04 2.55
N LYS A 29 8.08 10.57 2.42
CA LYS A 29 8.66 9.43 3.15
C LYS A 29 8.60 9.58 4.68
N ASP A 30 8.87 10.77 5.22
CA ASP A 30 8.82 11.05 6.66
C ASP A 30 7.39 11.12 7.21
N ARG A 31 6.41 11.47 6.38
CA ARG A 31 5.00 11.49 6.82
C ARG A 31 4.42 10.10 7.02
N PHE A 32 4.87 9.11 6.24
CA PHE A 32 4.44 7.73 6.38
C PHE A 32 5.15 7.01 7.52
N ALA A 33 6.47 7.22 7.67
CA ALA A 33 7.25 6.64 8.77
C ALA A 33 6.77 7.11 10.16
N ASN A 34 6.16 8.29 10.25
CA ASN A 34 5.66 8.88 11.50
C ASN A 34 4.13 8.83 11.65
N HIS A 35 3.41 8.05 10.83
CA HIS A 35 1.97 7.87 11.02
C HIS A 35 1.72 6.92 12.21
N PRO A 36 0.82 7.24 13.16
CA PRO A 36 0.64 6.43 14.38
C PRO A 36 0.20 4.98 14.13
N ASN A 37 -0.30 4.67 12.92
CA ASN A 37 -0.67 3.31 12.51
C ASN A 37 0.38 2.65 11.59
N HIS A 38 1.60 3.20 11.49
CA HIS A 38 2.68 2.59 10.71
C HIS A 38 3.39 1.53 11.56
N LEU A 39 2.96 0.27 11.44
CA LEU A 39 3.56 -0.86 12.16
C LEU A 39 4.74 -1.49 11.40
N MET A 40 4.65 -1.56 10.06
CA MET A 40 5.64 -2.22 9.21
C MET A 40 6.07 -1.32 8.05
N ASP A 41 7.35 -1.34 7.75
CA ASP A 41 7.92 -0.71 6.58
C ASP A 41 7.75 -1.56 5.31
N PHE A 42 8.15 -1.02 4.16
CA PHE A 42 8.01 -1.72 2.89
C PHE A 42 8.78 -3.05 2.81
N LYS A 43 9.96 -3.11 3.42
CA LYS A 43 10.80 -4.32 3.42
C LYS A 43 10.12 -5.38 4.27
N GLU A 44 9.69 -5.02 5.48
CA GLU A 44 8.97 -5.93 6.40
C GLU A 44 7.67 -6.43 5.77
N CYS A 45 6.90 -5.55 5.12
CA CYS A 45 5.71 -5.96 4.38
C CYS A 45 6.01 -6.90 3.21
N LYS A 46 7.13 -6.72 2.52
CA LYS A 46 7.55 -7.66 1.47
C LYS A 46 7.90 -9.03 2.07
N GLU A 47 8.68 -9.04 3.15
CA GLU A 47 9.06 -10.26 3.85
C GLU A 47 7.84 -11.01 4.41
N MET A 48 6.86 -10.29 4.97
CA MET A 48 5.57 -10.84 5.41
C MET A 48 4.83 -11.51 4.24
N LYS A 49 4.73 -10.83 3.09
CA LYS A 49 4.09 -11.38 1.89
C LYS A 49 4.79 -12.64 1.41
N ASP A 50 6.12 -12.63 1.36
CA ASP A 50 6.92 -13.78 0.94
C ASP A 50 6.75 -14.95 1.93
N GLY A 51 6.66 -14.67 3.23
CA GLY A 51 6.37 -15.64 4.29
C GLY A 51 4.98 -16.29 4.16
N ILE A 52 3.94 -15.49 3.91
CA ILE A 52 2.58 -15.99 3.60
C ILE A 52 2.64 -16.93 2.40
N GLY A 53 3.33 -16.53 1.33
CA GLY A 53 3.52 -17.37 0.14
C GLY A 53 4.23 -18.69 0.47
N GLY A 54 5.23 -18.67 1.35
CA GLY A 54 5.92 -19.87 1.82
C GLY A 54 5.00 -20.82 2.60
N LEU A 55 4.15 -20.29 3.48
CA LEU A 55 3.17 -21.10 4.23
C LEU A 55 2.13 -21.73 3.28
N LEU A 56 1.64 -20.99 2.29
CA LEU A 56 0.72 -21.53 1.29
C LEU A 56 1.37 -22.64 0.46
N ALA A 57 2.62 -22.46 0.04
CA ALA A 57 3.37 -23.50 -0.67
C ALA A 57 3.60 -24.74 0.19
N LEU A 58 3.84 -24.57 1.50
CA LEU A 58 3.94 -25.69 2.44
C LEU A 58 2.59 -26.41 2.58
N SER A 59 1.49 -25.67 2.69
CA SER A 59 0.13 -26.23 2.70
C SER A 59 -0.14 -27.09 1.47
N ASP A 60 0.22 -26.61 0.28
CA ASP A 60 0.08 -27.36 -0.98
C ASP A 60 0.94 -28.64 -1.00
N SER A 61 2.13 -28.61 -0.38
CA SER A 61 2.97 -29.79 -0.26
C SER A 61 2.34 -30.85 0.66
N ILE A 62 1.82 -30.43 1.81
CA ILE A 62 1.14 -31.33 2.75
C ILE A 62 -0.12 -31.92 2.11
N TRP A 63 -0.84 -31.15 1.29
CA TRP A 63 -2.01 -31.67 0.59
C TRP A 63 -1.70 -32.88 -0.28
N LYS A 64 -0.57 -32.86 -1.00
CA LYS A 64 -0.12 -34.00 -1.81
C LYS A 64 0.15 -35.24 -0.97
N GLU A 65 0.65 -35.08 0.25
CA GLU A 65 0.87 -36.20 1.18
C GLU A 65 -0.44 -36.81 1.65
N ILE A 66 -1.46 -35.98 1.88
CA ILE A 66 -2.80 -36.42 2.26
C ILE A 66 -3.52 -37.10 1.10
N GLU A 67 -3.37 -36.59 -0.13
CA GLU A 67 -3.90 -37.26 -1.33
C GLU A 67 -3.35 -38.69 -1.48
N MET A 68 -2.09 -38.91 -1.09
CA MET A 68 -1.47 -40.25 -1.09
C MET A 68 -1.91 -41.13 0.08
N ASN A 69 -2.22 -40.54 1.25
CA ASN A 69 -2.71 -41.27 2.42
C ASN A 69 -3.77 -40.46 3.19
N PRO A 70 -5.05 -40.54 2.76
CA PRO A 70 -6.11 -39.73 3.35
C PRO A 70 -6.44 -40.07 4.82
N GLU A 71 -6.04 -41.24 5.31
CA GLU A 71 -6.27 -41.68 6.70
C GLU A 71 -5.22 -41.11 7.67
N ASN A 72 -4.23 -40.38 7.17
CA ASN A 72 -3.21 -39.75 8.01
C ASN A 72 -3.75 -38.49 8.72
N GLU A 73 -4.36 -38.69 9.89
CA GLU A 73 -4.91 -37.62 10.72
C GLU A 73 -3.87 -36.55 11.11
N GLU A 74 -2.60 -36.92 11.30
CA GLU A 74 -1.54 -35.98 11.64
C GLU A 74 -1.32 -34.96 10.53
N LYS A 75 -1.37 -35.39 9.27
CA LYS A 75 -1.21 -34.50 8.12
C LYS A 75 -2.40 -33.57 7.96
N TRP A 76 -3.62 -34.04 8.20
CA TRP A 76 -4.81 -33.19 8.24
C TRP A 76 -4.73 -32.10 9.30
N LEU A 77 -4.19 -32.42 10.48
CA LEU A 77 -3.92 -31.42 11.51
C LEU A 77 -2.82 -30.44 11.06
N GLU A 78 -1.73 -30.94 10.50
CA GLU A 78 -0.61 -30.12 10.02
C GLU A 78 -1.06 -29.10 8.96
N VAL A 79 -1.78 -29.54 7.93
CA VAL A 79 -2.27 -28.64 6.87
C VAL A 79 -3.26 -27.61 7.42
N SER A 80 -4.11 -28.00 8.38
CA SER A 80 -5.07 -27.08 9.01
C SER A 80 -4.33 -25.97 9.77
N LEU A 81 -3.30 -26.32 10.55
CA LEU A 81 -2.49 -25.35 11.29
C LEU A 81 -1.70 -24.40 10.37
N VAL A 82 -1.11 -24.94 9.30
CA VAL A 82 -0.35 -24.14 8.33
C VAL A 82 -1.27 -23.19 7.57
N ALA A 83 -2.44 -23.66 7.13
CA ALA A 83 -3.43 -22.82 6.46
C ALA A 83 -3.96 -21.70 7.36
N ASP A 84 -4.28 -22.00 8.63
CA ASP A 84 -4.71 -21.00 9.61
C ASP A 84 -3.62 -19.96 9.87
N LEU A 85 -2.35 -20.39 9.98
CA LEU A 85 -1.24 -19.45 10.16
C LEU A 85 -1.08 -18.52 8.95
N ALA A 86 -1.20 -19.06 7.74
CA ALA A 86 -1.16 -18.26 6.50
C ALA A 86 -2.31 -17.26 6.44
N ALA A 87 -3.52 -17.67 6.83
CA ALA A 87 -4.70 -16.81 6.87
C ALA A 87 -4.53 -15.67 7.90
N ASN A 88 -4.11 -15.99 9.12
CA ASN A 88 -3.87 -14.99 10.17
C ASN A 88 -2.82 -13.96 9.75
N TYR A 89 -1.70 -14.38 9.15
CA TYR A 89 -0.72 -13.43 8.63
C TYR A 89 -1.20 -12.65 7.41
N SER A 90 -2.11 -13.21 6.61
CA SER A 90 -2.75 -12.48 5.51
C SER A 90 -3.58 -11.32 6.02
N GLU A 91 -4.29 -11.48 7.14
CA GLU A 91 -5.03 -10.38 7.78
C GLU A 91 -4.08 -9.29 8.32
N VAL A 92 -2.97 -9.69 8.95
CA VAL A 92 -1.92 -8.75 9.38
C VAL A 92 -1.37 -7.97 8.17
N TYR A 93 -1.12 -8.65 7.05
CA TYR A 93 -0.69 -7.99 5.81
C TYR A 93 -1.76 -7.04 5.24
N ASP A 94 -3.04 -7.43 5.26
CA ASP A 94 -4.14 -6.58 4.75
C ASP A 94 -4.22 -5.27 5.55
N VAL A 95 -4.17 -5.38 6.88
CA VAL A 95 -4.29 -4.24 7.80
C VAL A 95 -3.09 -3.30 7.73
N PHE A 96 -1.86 -3.84 7.70
CA PHE A 96 -0.66 -3.02 7.89
C PHE A 96 0.12 -2.74 6.60
N CYS A 97 -0.05 -3.55 5.55
CA CYS A 97 0.83 -3.51 4.38
C CYS A 97 0.14 -3.12 3.08
N LYS A 98 -1.08 -3.61 2.83
CA LYS A 98 -1.74 -3.52 1.51
C LYS A 98 -1.80 -2.10 0.96
N ASP A 99 -2.27 -1.14 1.76
CA ASP A 99 -2.43 0.25 1.33
C ASP A 99 -1.08 0.93 1.04
N MET A 100 -0.09 0.71 1.91
CA MET A 100 1.26 1.25 1.70
C MET A 100 1.85 0.73 0.38
N ILE A 101 1.70 -0.57 0.11
CA ILE A 101 2.20 -1.19 -1.13
C ILE A 101 1.48 -0.63 -2.35
N ALA A 102 0.15 -0.53 -2.31
CA ALA A 102 -0.66 0.02 -3.40
C ALA A 102 -0.27 1.47 -3.72
N GLN A 103 -0.11 2.32 -2.70
CA GLN A 103 0.33 3.70 -2.89
C GLN A 103 1.74 3.79 -3.45
N ARG A 104 2.68 2.96 -2.98
CA ARG A 104 4.05 2.94 -3.50
C ARG A 104 4.08 2.53 -4.97
N MET A 105 3.28 1.55 -5.37
CA MET A 105 3.16 1.14 -6.78
C MET A 105 2.56 2.26 -7.63
N LYS A 106 1.54 2.96 -7.13
CA LYS A 106 0.96 4.12 -7.81
C LYS A 106 2.00 5.23 -8.03
N MET A 107 2.82 5.54 -7.03
CA MET A 107 3.90 6.52 -7.17
C MET A 107 4.91 6.12 -8.24
N ARG A 108 5.37 4.85 -8.24
CA ARG A 108 6.28 4.33 -9.27
C ARG A 108 5.72 4.47 -10.68
N ILE A 109 4.46 4.10 -10.89
CA ILE A 109 3.79 4.23 -12.19
C ILE A 109 3.72 5.69 -12.64
N MET A 110 3.45 6.62 -11.73
CA MET A 110 3.43 8.06 -12.06
C MET A 110 4.82 8.58 -12.42
N ASP A 111 5.86 8.16 -11.70
CA ASP A 111 7.24 8.55 -11.97
C ASP A 111 7.73 8.01 -13.32
N ASP A 112 7.39 6.77 -13.65
CA ASP A 112 7.72 6.16 -14.94
C ASP A 112 6.99 6.89 -16.08
N LYS A 113 5.71 7.22 -15.91
CA LYS A 113 4.95 8.04 -16.89
C LYS A 113 5.57 9.42 -17.10
N LYS A 114 6.06 10.07 -16.03
CA LYS A 114 6.75 11.36 -16.15
C LYS A 114 8.04 11.21 -16.95
N LYS A 115 8.88 10.24 -16.61
CA LYS A 115 10.14 9.97 -17.33
C LYS A 115 9.90 9.70 -18.82
N HIS A 116 8.89 8.91 -19.18
CA HIS A 116 8.53 8.67 -20.57
C HIS A 116 8.06 9.93 -21.30
N LYS A 117 7.29 10.81 -20.64
CA LYS A 117 6.88 12.09 -21.23
C LYS A 117 8.06 13.05 -21.42
N HIS A 118 9.04 13.04 -20.53
CA HIS A 118 10.25 13.85 -20.67
C HIS A 118 11.09 13.37 -21.86
N LYS A 119 11.35 12.06 -21.97
CA LYS A 119 12.08 11.50 -23.12
C LYS A 119 11.44 11.84 -24.47
N LYS A 120 10.11 11.74 -24.58
CA LYS A 120 9.36 12.11 -25.80
C LYS A 120 9.38 13.61 -26.16
N LYS A 121 9.77 14.48 -25.23
CA LYS A 121 9.92 15.93 -25.48
C LYS A 121 11.35 16.31 -25.86
N GLU A 122 12.31 15.42 -25.60
CA GLU A 122 13.73 15.58 -25.90
C GLU A 122 14.11 14.95 -27.26
N GLU A 123 13.23 14.13 -27.83
CA GLU A 123 13.23 13.63 -29.23
C GLU A 123 12.42 14.57 -30.14
#